data_AF-A0AAE9DQ86-F1
#
_entry.id   AF-A0AAE9DQ86-F1
#
_cell.length_a   1.000
_cell.length_b   1.000
_cell.length_c   1.000
_cell.angle_alpha   90.00
_cell.angle_beta   90.00
_cell.angle_gamma   90.00
#
_symmetry.space_group_name_H-M   'P 1'
#
loop_
_entity.id
_entity.type
_entity.pdbx_description
1 polymer ?
#
loop_
_entity_poly.entity_id
_entity_poly.type
_entity_poly.pdbx_seq_one_letter_code
_entity_poly.pdbx_strand_id
1 'polypeptide(L)'
;MKSRLVEHMETDAREKENTTAVTDTRAIMDELRDSNVAAEVILDRERKKQIEKELEEKDEQEKRKRRNKEMLQTRKRAAENMSFNTVIRIAGRAYVHQPLELVINGPPMPNPAEIESMGYLAHIRAASQDLIAGGYTSALGCSRALFEARIDLFAF
;
A
#
# COMPACT_ATOMS: atom_id res chain seq x y z
N MET A 1 -3.56 14.50 27.41
CA MET A 1 -4.65 15.39 26.94
C MET A 1 -5.93 14.66 26.58
N LYS A 2 -5.90 13.48 25.95
CA LYS A 2 -7.11 12.71 25.59
C LYS A 2 -7.96 12.26 26.80
N SER A 3 -7.32 11.87 27.91
CA SER A 3 -8.01 11.42 29.15
C SER A 3 -8.94 12.49 29.74
N ARG A 4 -8.47 13.74 29.83
CA ARG A 4 -9.25 14.85 30.41
C ARG A 4 -10.46 15.24 29.56
N LEU A 5 -10.38 15.04 28.25
CA LEU A 5 -11.48 15.34 27.34
C LEU A 5 -12.61 14.29 27.45
N VAL A 6 -12.24 13.02 27.69
CA VAL A 6 -13.19 11.93 27.92
C VAL A 6 -13.91 12.11 29.26
N GLU A 7 -13.17 12.45 30.33
CA GLU A 7 -13.76 12.73 31.65
C GLU A 7 -14.77 13.87 31.60
N HIS A 8 -14.47 14.97 30.89
CA HIS A 8 -15.38 16.11 30.76
C HIS A 8 -16.65 15.75 29.96
N MET A 9 -16.51 14.91 28.92
CA MET A 9 -17.67 14.43 28.16
C MET A 9 -18.56 13.48 28.97
N GLU A 10 -17.98 12.67 29.86
CA GLU A 10 -18.71 11.78 30.77
C GLU A 10 -19.43 12.54 31.89
N THR A 11 -18.83 13.60 32.43
CA THR A 11 -19.49 14.48 33.41
C THR A 11 -20.65 15.26 32.78
N ASP A 12 -20.45 15.81 31.57
CA ASP A 12 -21.50 16.53 30.84
C ASP A 12 -22.66 15.62 30.44
N ALA A 13 -22.40 14.34 30.15
CA ALA A 13 -23.42 13.35 29.86
C ALA A 13 -24.26 13.02 31.10
N ARG A 14 -23.60 12.79 32.25
CA ARG A 14 -24.28 12.52 33.53
C ARG A 14 -25.10 13.72 34.04
N GLU A 15 -24.63 14.94 33.87
CA GLU A 15 -25.38 16.15 34.26
C GLU A 15 -26.60 16.39 33.36
N LYS A 16 -26.49 16.08 32.06
CA LYS A 16 -27.64 16.11 31.14
C LYS A 16 -28.65 15.01 31.45
N GLU A 17 -28.21 13.81 31.84
CA GLU A 17 -29.09 12.70 32.22
C GLU A 17 -29.83 12.98 33.54
N ASN A 18 -29.16 13.60 34.52
CA ASN A 18 -29.78 14.00 35.78
C ASN A 18 -30.77 15.17 35.64
N THR A 19 -30.57 16.08 34.68
CA THR A 19 -31.47 17.23 34.47
C THR A 19 -32.71 16.86 33.66
N THR A 20 -32.63 15.92 32.72
CA THR A 20 -33.77 15.50 31.90
C THR A 20 -34.71 14.54 32.63
N ALA A 21 -34.21 13.65 33.49
CA ALA A 21 -35.06 12.69 34.21
C ALA A 21 -35.79 13.29 35.42
N VAL A 22 -35.21 14.30 36.08
CA VAL A 22 -35.76 14.90 37.31
C VAL A 22 -36.76 16.03 37.01
N THR A 23 -36.71 16.64 35.83
CA THR A 23 -37.62 17.74 35.45
C THR A 23 -38.98 17.24 34.98
N ASP A 24 -39.03 16.10 34.28
CA ASP A 24 -40.27 15.54 33.73
C ASP A 24 -41.19 15.02 34.84
N THR A 25 -40.63 14.35 35.86
CA THR A 25 -41.42 13.82 36.99
C THR A 25 -42.02 14.91 37.86
N ARG A 26 -41.28 16.01 38.09
CA ARG A 26 -41.76 17.16 38.86
C ARG A 26 -42.87 17.92 38.14
N ALA A 27 -42.74 18.11 36.82
CA ALA A 27 -43.78 18.73 36.01
C ALA A 27 -45.08 17.91 35.99
N ILE A 28 -44.98 16.58 35.89
CA ILE A 28 -46.13 15.68 36.00
C ILE A 28 -46.79 15.78 37.37
N MET A 29 -46.01 15.84 38.45
CA MET A 29 -46.53 15.98 39.81
C MET A 29 -47.24 17.32 40.03
N ASP A 30 -46.72 18.41 39.47
CA ASP A 30 -47.34 19.74 39.57
C ASP A 30 -48.63 19.81 38.71
N GLU A 31 -48.65 19.21 37.51
CA GLU A 31 -49.87 19.12 36.68
C GLU A 31 -50.96 18.27 37.35
N LEU A 32 -50.59 17.15 37.98
CA LEU A 32 -51.50 16.31 38.76
C LEU A 32 -52.06 17.01 40.00
N ARG A 33 -51.35 18.00 40.55
CA ARG A 33 -51.74 18.74 41.75
C ARG A 33 -52.64 19.94 41.45
N ASP A 34 -52.37 20.63 40.34
CA ASP A 34 -53.01 21.91 40.02
C ASP A 34 -54.18 21.79 39.04
N SER A 35 -54.34 20.66 38.36
CA SER A 35 -55.42 20.43 37.39
C SER A 35 -56.52 19.50 37.92
N ASN A 36 -57.77 19.80 37.61
CA ASN A 36 -58.95 19.02 38.03
C ASN A 36 -59.32 17.92 37.01
N VAL A 37 -58.32 17.41 36.28
CA VAL A 37 -58.47 16.42 35.21
C VAL A 37 -58.12 15.05 35.78
N ALA A 38 -58.77 13.99 35.30
CA ALA A 38 -58.48 12.63 35.73
C ALA A 38 -57.00 12.28 35.49
N ALA A 39 -56.33 11.76 36.52
CA ALA A 39 -54.89 11.47 36.52
C ALA A 39 -54.46 10.55 35.37
N GLU A 40 -55.34 9.62 34.95
CA GLU A 40 -55.10 8.71 33.82
C GLU A 40 -54.88 9.46 32.50
N VAL A 41 -55.63 10.54 32.26
CA VAL A 41 -55.53 11.35 31.03
C VAL A 41 -54.21 12.11 30.97
N ILE A 42 -53.72 12.59 32.11
CA ILE A 42 -52.44 13.31 32.22
C ILE A 42 -51.28 12.35 31.95
N LEU A 43 -51.30 11.16 32.57
CA LEU A 43 -50.28 10.13 32.36
C LEU A 43 -50.27 9.59 30.92
N ASP A 44 -51.44 9.41 30.30
CA ASP A 44 -51.54 8.97 28.91
C ASP A 44 -51.01 10.02 27.92
N ARG A 45 -51.19 11.31 28.20
CA ARG A 45 -50.64 12.41 27.39
C ARG A 45 -49.11 12.41 27.43
N GLU A 46 -48.54 12.25 28.62
CA GLU A 46 -47.09 12.26 28.80
C GLU A 46 -46.43 11.00 28.23
N ARG A 47 -47.10 9.84 28.36
CA ARG A 47 -46.67 8.61 27.70
C ARG A 47 -46.64 8.74 26.18
N LYS A 48 -47.65 9.40 25.58
CA LYS A 48 -47.67 9.69 24.13
C LYS A 48 -46.53 10.62 23.72
N LYS A 49 -46.28 11.70 24.48
CA LYS A 49 -45.17 12.62 24.23
C LYS A 49 -43.81 11.94 24.33
N GLN A 50 -43.60 11.07 25.32
CA GLN A 50 -42.36 10.32 25.47
C GLN A 50 -42.13 9.37 24.29
N ILE A 51 -43.17 8.66 23.83
CA ILE A 51 -43.09 7.78 22.66
C ILE A 51 -42.74 8.58 21.39
N GLU A 52 -43.38 9.73 21.17
CA GLU A 52 -43.12 10.59 20.01
C GLU A 52 -41.70 11.15 19.99
N LYS A 53 -41.22 11.61 21.16
CA LYS A 53 -39.84 12.11 21.33
C LYS A 53 -38.79 11.01 21.14
N GLU A 54 -39.03 9.81 21.66
CA GLU A 54 -38.13 8.66 21.45
C GLU A 54 -38.10 8.25 19.96
N LEU A 55 -39.23 8.35 19.26
CA LEU A 55 -39.32 8.07 17.83
C LEU A 55 -38.54 9.10 16.99
N GLU A 56 -38.68 10.40 17.28
CA GLU A 56 -37.93 11.47 16.63
C GLU A 56 -36.42 11.36 16.87
N GLU A 57 -36.00 11.05 18.09
CA GLU A 57 -34.59 10.86 18.42
C GLU A 57 -33.99 9.65 17.69
N LYS A 58 -34.73 8.54 17.56
CA LYS A 58 -34.30 7.38 16.76
C LYS A 58 -34.17 7.72 15.28
N ASP A 59 -35.13 8.45 14.72
CA ASP A 59 -35.14 8.84 13.31
C ASP A 59 -34.01 9.83 12.97
N GLU A 60 -33.72 10.76 13.88
CA GLU A 60 -32.56 11.66 13.78
C GLU A 60 -31.23 10.91 13.87
N GLN A 61 -31.11 9.94 14.78
CA GLN A 61 -29.91 9.12 14.92
C GLN A 61 -29.65 8.28 13.66
N GLU A 62 -30.68 7.71 13.04
CA GLU A 62 -30.53 6.99 11.78
C GLU A 62 -30.11 7.91 10.63
N LYS A 63 -30.70 9.11 10.52
CA LYS A 63 -30.29 10.13 9.53
C LYS A 63 -28.84 10.56 9.73
N ARG A 64 -28.40 10.76 10.98
CA ARG A 64 -26.99 11.07 11.30
C ARG A 64 -26.05 9.93 10.93
N LYS A 65 -26.40 8.67 11.23
CA LYS A 65 -25.62 7.49 10.84
C LYS A 65 -25.50 7.36 9.31
N ARG A 66 -26.59 7.61 8.58
CA ARG A 66 -26.61 7.58 7.11
C ARG A 66 -25.69 8.64 6.50
N ARG A 67 -25.79 9.90 6.97
CA ARG A 67 -24.90 10.99 6.52
C ARG A 67 -23.42 10.70 6.82
N ASN A 68 -23.11 10.16 7.99
CA ASN A 68 -21.74 9.83 8.35
C ASN A 68 -21.17 8.71 7.46
N LYS A 69 -21.97 7.69 7.16
CA LYS A 69 -21.60 6.59 6.26
C LYS A 69 -21.32 7.08 4.84
N GLU A 70 -22.15 8.00 4.33
CA GLU A 70 -21.98 8.60 3.01
C GLU A 70 -20.72 9.47 2.93
N MET A 71 -20.46 10.31 3.94
CA MET A 71 -19.25 11.12 4.02
C MET A 71 -17.98 10.26 4.06
N LEU A 72 -18.00 9.15 4.80
CA LEU A 72 -16.89 8.20 4.87
C LEU A 72 -16.64 7.52 3.52
N GLN A 73 -17.69 7.12 2.81
CA GLN A 73 -17.56 6.55 1.45
C GLN A 73 -16.99 7.57 0.47
N THR A 74 -17.43 8.82 0.52
CA THR A 74 -16.92 9.89 -0.35
C THR A 74 -15.44 10.17 -0.07
N ARG A 75 -15.01 10.21 1.20
CA ARG A 75 -13.58 10.31 1.55
C ARG A 75 -12.77 9.13 1.06
N LYS A 76 -13.31 7.91 1.14
CA LYS A 76 -12.62 6.71 0.65
C LYS A 76 -12.41 6.75 -0.87
N ARG A 77 -13.45 7.11 -1.64
CA ARG A 77 -13.36 7.29 -3.09
C ARG A 77 -12.36 8.38 -3.48
N ALA A 78 -12.35 9.51 -2.77
CA ALA A 78 -11.39 10.57 -3.02
C ALA A 78 -9.94 10.13 -2.75
N ALA A 79 -9.71 9.34 -1.70
CA ALA A 79 -8.39 8.79 -1.39
C ALA A 79 -7.92 7.75 -2.42
N GLU A 80 -8.82 6.88 -2.90
CA GLU A 80 -8.53 5.93 -3.98
C GLU A 80 -8.19 6.66 -5.30
N ASN A 81 -8.92 7.74 -5.61
CA ASN A 81 -8.69 8.54 -6.82
C ASN A 81 -7.46 9.46 -6.74
N MET A 82 -6.94 9.77 -5.55
CA MET A 82 -5.69 10.51 -5.35
C MET A 82 -4.44 9.62 -5.37
N SER A 83 -4.59 8.31 -5.59
CA SER A 83 -3.44 7.41 -5.76
C SER A 83 -2.80 7.65 -7.12
N PHE A 84 -1.80 8.54 -7.16
CA PHE A 84 -0.80 8.55 -8.23
C PHE A 84 -0.01 7.25 -8.09
N ASN A 85 -0.36 6.27 -8.93
CA ASN A 85 0.25 4.97 -8.92
C ASN A 85 1.73 5.08 -9.33
N THR A 86 2.62 5.11 -8.35
CA THR A 86 4.09 5.08 -8.54
C THR A 86 4.58 3.71 -9.02
N VAL A 87 3.68 2.73 -9.12
CA VAL A 87 3.98 1.44 -9.73
C VAL A 87 4.07 1.67 -11.24
N ILE A 88 5.31 1.86 -11.70
CA ILE A 88 5.67 1.63 -13.09
C ILE A 88 5.20 0.22 -13.41
N ARG A 89 4.08 0.11 -14.14
CA ARG A 89 3.65 -1.16 -14.70
C ARG A 89 4.72 -1.53 -15.71
N ILE A 90 5.65 -2.40 -15.32
CA ILE A 90 6.61 -3.00 -16.24
C ILE A 90 5.77 -3.83 -17.23
N ALA A 91 5.40 -3.21 -18.34
CA ALA A 91 4.67 -3.85 -19.41
C ALA A 91 5.68 -4.62 -20.27
N GLY A 92 5.49 -5.94 -20.38
CA GLY A 92 6.30 -6.80 -21.24
C GLY A 92 7.14 -7.83 -20.49
N ARG A 93 7.81 -8.70 -21.27
CA ARG A 93 8.75 -9.69 -20.76
C ARG A 93 10.07 -8.99 -20.41
N ALA A 94 10.64 -9.30 -19.24
CA ALA A 94 11.96 -8.82 -18.88
C ALA A 94 12.99 -9.24 -19.94
N TYR A 95 13.90 -8.34 -20.29
CA TYR A 95 15.04 -8.69 -21.12
C TYR A 95 15.89 -9.74 -20.37
N VAL A 96 16.19 -10.84 -21.05
CA VAL A 96 17.10 -11.88 -20.57
C VAL A 96 18.31 -11.88 -21.48
N HIS A 97 19.48 -11.57 -20.94
CA HIS A 97 20.72 -11.62 -21.70
C HIS A 97 21.03 -13.08 -22.07
N GLN A 98 21.11 -13.36 -23.36
CA GLN A 98 21.52 -14.66 -23.88
C GLN A 98 22.91 -14.54 -24.50
N PRO A 99 23.86 -15.43 -24.16
CA PRO A 99 25.18 -15.43 -24.80
C PRO A 99 25.03 -15.67 -26.30
N LEU A 100 25.91 -15.03 -27.09
CA LEU A 100 25.96 -15.29 -28.53
C LEU A 100 26.51 -16.70 -28.75
N GLU A 101 25.78 -17.51 -29.51
CA GLU A 101 26.24 -18.81 -29.96
C GLU A 101 26.86 -18.67 -31.35
N LEU A 102 28.17 -18.90 -31.43
CA LEU A 102 28.89 -18.95 -32.70
C LEU A 102 29.18 -20.40 -33.04
N VAL A 103 28.65 -20.87 -34.18
CA VAL A 103 28.96 -22.20 -34.70
C VAL A 103 30.34 -22.13 -35.38
N ILE A 104 31.33 -22.81 -34.79
CA ILE A 104 32.69 -22.89 -35.33
C ILE A 104 32.85 -24.26 -35.99
N ASN A 105 33.14 -24.28 -37.30
CA ASN A 105 33.43 -25.52 -38.03
C ASN A 105 34.90 -25.93 -37.88
N GLY A 106 35.30 -26.24 -36.65
CA GLY A 106 36.67 -26.54 -36.29
C GLY A 106 36.81 -27.04 -34.85
N PRO A 107 38.05 -27.25 -34.39
CA PRO A 107 38.31 -27.62 -33.00
C PRO A 107 37.78 -26.55 -32.02
N PRO A 108 37.32 -26.95 -30.82
CA PRO A 108 36.84 -26.01 -29.82
C PRO A 108 37.92 -25.00 -29.42
N MET A 109 37.50 -23.77 -29.13
CA MET A 109 38.40 -22.71 -28.67
C MET A 109 38.73 -22.88 -27.18
N PRO A 110 40.01 -22.77 -26.77
CA PRO A 110 40.35 -22.74 -25.35
C PRO A 110 39.79 -21.46 -24.71
N ASN A 111 39.35 -21.56 -23.47
CA ASN A 111 38.92 -20.40 -22.71
C ASN A 111 40.13 -19.53 -22.29
N PRO A 112 39.92 -18.27 -21.88
CA PRO A 112 41.03 -17.38 -21.51
C PRO A 112 41.94 -17.93 -20.41
N ALA A 113 41.40 -18.65 -19.42
CA ALA A 113 42.19 -19.25 -18.34
C ALA A 113 43.02 -20.45 -18.82
N GLU A 114 42.52 -21.22 -19.78
CA GLU A 114 43.26 -22.30 -20.45
C GLU A 114 44.40 -21.76 -21.30
N ILE A 115 44.20 -20.61 -21.97
CA ILE A 115 45.25 -19.94 -22.75
C ILE A 115 46.45 -19.60 -21.84
N GLU A 116 46.19 -19.09 -20.63
CA GLU A 116 47.24 -18.73 -19.67
C GLU A 116 47.90 -19.96 -19.03
N SER A 117 47.13 -20.97 -18.64
CA SER A 117 47.62 -22.12 -17.88
C SER A 117 48.28 -23.22 -18.73
N MET A 118 47.84 -23.41 -19.98
CA MET A 118 48.32 -24.49 -20.85
C MET A 118 49.54 -24.11 -21.70
N GLY A 119 50.16 -22.96 -21.43
CA GLY A 119 51.41 -22.55 -22.09
C GLY A 119 51.24 -21.98 -23.51
N TYR A 120 50.02 -21.65 -23.96
CA TYR A 120 49.80 -21.02 -25.26
C TYR A 120 50.54 -19.68 -25.42
N LEU A 121 50.84 -19.02 -24.31
CA LEU A 121 51.58 -17.75 -24.28
C LEU A 121 53.10 -17.91 -24.37
N ALA A 122 53.65 -19.13 -24.31
CA ALA A 122 55.10 -19.35 -24.28
C ALA A 122 55.85 -18.75 -25.48
N HIS A 123 55.17 -18.64 -26.63
CA HIS A 123 55.71 -18.10 -27.87
C HIS A 123 55.07 -16.76 -28.28
N ILE A 124 54.31 -16.13 -27.39
CA ILE A 124 53.68 -14.83 -27.62
C ILE A 124 54.49 -13.75 -26.90
N ARG A 125 54.72 -12.63 -27.58
CA ARG A 125 55.39 -11.48 -26.98
C ARG A 125 54.55 -10.93 -25.82
N ALA A 126 55.21 -10.65 -24.70
CA ALA A 126 54.58 -9.95 -23.57
C ALA A 126 54.12 -8.55 -23.99
N ALA A 127 52.90 -8.17 -23.60
CA ALA A 127 52.36 -6.84 -23.82
C ALA A 127 53.18 -5.78 -23.07
N SER A 128 53.45 -4.63 -23.71
CA SER A 128 54.06 -3.49 -23.03
C SER A 128 53.05 -2.82 -22.09
N GLN A 129 53.56 -2.05 -21.12
CA GLN A 129 52.69 -1.34 -20.15
C GLN A 129 51.69 -0.40 -20.82
N ASP A 130 52.08 0.29 -21.90
CA ASP A 130 51.18 1.17 -22.65
C ASP A 130 50.02 0.40 -23.30
N LEU A 131 50.30 -0.80 -23.83
CA LEU A 131 49.28 -1.67 -24.42
C LEU A 131 48.33 -2.22 -23.36
N ILE A 132 48.87 -2.62 -22.20
CA ILE A 132 48.07 -3.08 -21.05
C ILE A 132 47.16 -1.96 -20.57
N ALA A 133 47.66 -0.72 -20.46
CA ALA A 133 46.86 0.45 -20.10
C ALA A 133 45.74 0.74 -21.13
N GLY A 134 45.94 0.36 -22.39
CA GLY A 134 44.93 0.38 -23.45
C GLY A 134 43.96 -0.80 -23.46
N GLY A 135 44.06 -1.72 -22.49
CA GLY A 135 43.20 -2.90 -22.38
C GLY A 135 43.65 -4.11 -23.22
N TYR A 136 44.83 -4.06 -23.83
CA TYR A 136 45.38 -5.20 -24.57
C TYR A 136 46.11 -6.17 -23.64
N THR A 137 45.88 -7.47 -23.85
CA THR A 137 46.65 -8.55 -23.20
C THR A 137 47.25 -9.49 -24.24
N SER A 138 48.39 -10.10 -23.94
CA SER A 138 48.98 -11.13 -24.81
C SER A 138 48.02 -12.33 -25.03
N ALA A 139 47.18 -12.64 -24.03
CA ALA A 139 46.13 -13.65 -24.14
C ALA A 139 45.07 -13.29 -25.18
N LEU A 140 44.67 -12.02 -25.29
CA LEU A 140 43.74 -11.56 -26.32
C LEU A 140 44.31 -11.77 -27.73
N GLY A 141 45.57 -11.40 -27.95
CA GLY A 141 46.25 -11.62 -29.23
C GLY A 141 46.38 -13.10 -29.58
N CYS A 142 46.74 -13.93 -28.60
CA CYS A 142 46.83 -15.39 -28.76
C CYS A 142 45.47 -16.02 -29.10
N SER A 143 44.41 -15.65 -28.37
CA SER A 143 43.05 -16.12 -28.61
C SER A 143 42.59 -15.82 -30.03
N ARG A 144 42.86 -14.60 -30.52
CA ARG A 144 42.55 -14.22 -31.91
C ARG A 144 43.28 -15.10 -32.92
N ALA A 145 44.58 -15.30 -32.77
CA ALA A 145 45.37 -16.12 -33.69
C ALA A 145 44.88 -17.59 -33.71
N LEU A 146 44.53 -18.14 -32.54
CA LEU A 146 43.96 -19.49 -32.44
C LEU A 146 42.60 -19.60 -33.12
N PHE A 147 41.76 -18.58 -32.99
CA PHE A 147 40.44 -18.54 -33.64
C PHE A 147 40.58 -18.55 -35.16
N GLU A 148 41.40 -17.66 -35.71
CA GLU A 148 41.64 -17.58 -37.17
C GLU A 148 42.24 -18.88 -37.73
N ALA A 149 43.08 -19.58 -36.96
CA ALA A 149 43.67 -20.85 -37.37
C ALA A 149 42.71 -22.06 -37.31
N ARG A 150 41.62 -21.96 -36.53
CA ARG A 150 40.68 -23.07 -36.27
C ARG A 150 39.34 -22.90 -36.95
N ILE A 151 38.90 -21.67 -37.18
CA ILE A 151 37.62 -21.40 -37.84
C ILE A 151 37.65 -22.02 -39.23
N ASP A 152 36.58 -22.76 -39.55
CA ASP A 152 36.39 -23.46 -40.83
C ASP A 152 37.48 -24.49 -41.21
N LEU A 153 38.28 -24.94 -40.24
CA LEU A 153 39.29 -25.99 -40.48
C LEU A 153 38.67 -27.30 -41.00
N PHE A 154 37.41 -27.58 -40.66
CA PHE A 154 36.69 -28.76 -41.13
C PHE A 154 35.78 -28.46 -42.35
N ALA A 155 35.91 -27.30 -42.97
CA ALA A 155 35.17 -26.94 -44.18
C ALA A 155 35.89 -27.46 -45.44
N PHE A 156 35.86 -28.78 -45.65
CA PHE A 156 36.41 -29.46 -46.82
C PHE A 156 35.32 -30.06 -47.72
#